data_AF-A0A940DJJ6-F1
#
_entry.id   AF-A0A940DJJ6-F1
#
_cell.length_a   1.000
_cell.length_b   1.000
_cell.length_c   1.000
_cell.angle_alpha   90.00
_cell.angle_beta   90.00
_cell.angle_gamma   90.00
#
_symmetry.space_group_name_H-M   'P 1'
#
loop_
_entity.id
_entity.type
_entity.pdbx_description
1 polymer ?
#
loop_
_entity_poly.entity_id
_entity_poly.type
_entity_poly.pdbx_seq_one_letter_code
_entity_poly.pdbx_strand_id
1 'polypeptide(L)'
;MLGSFRIGHYTDEAHGTGVTAIICDKGATGGVSVRGCAPATRETDLLDPKKSVEKVNAVVLSGGSAFGLEAASGVMRKLYEEGVGYNAGKYKVPIVVGASIYDLEYKDFAFPDVEAGYKAAEAAIGDNFACGATGAAAGATVSKLLGQDFAVKTSLGIATYSLNGIEIAAISVVNALGDVIGADGGIIAGAKAPDGSFVDMQKIMSAGGVEPKATNTTIS
;
A
#
# COMPACT_ATOMS: atom_id res chain seq x y z
N MET A 1 -4.39 -12.78 16.83
CA MET A 1 -3.45 -11.93 17.60
C MET A 1 -2.49 -11.32 16.61
N LEU A 2 -2.22 -10.02 16.71
CA LEU A 2 -1.36 -9.30 15.77
C LEU A 2 0.06 -9.87 15.72
N GLY A 3 0.54 -10.49 16.80
CA GLY A 3 1.81 -11.21 16.83
C GLY A 3 1.91 -12.44 15.90
N SER A 4 0.86 -12.80 15.17
CA SER A 4 0.91 -13.79 14.08
C SER A 4 1.30 -13.19 12.72
N PHE A 5 1.47 -11.86 12.66
CA PHE A 5 1.88 -11.14 11.47
C PHE A 5 3.30 -10.59 11.65
N ARG A 6 4.04 -10.55 10.55
CA ARG A 6 5.32 -9.86 10.43
C ARG A 6 5.26 -8.89 9.27
N ILE A 7 5.83 -7.71 9.45
CA ILE A 7 5.79 -6.62 8.48
C ILE A 7 7.22 -6.25 8.13
N GLY A 8 7.50 -6.15 6.83
CA GLY A 8 8.81 -5.78 6.32
C GLY A 8 8.71 -4.75 5.21
N HIS A 9 9.77 -3.96 5.06
CA HIS A 9 9.83 -2.89 4.08
C HIS A 9 11.11 -3.01 3.24
N TYR A 10 10.98 -2.72 1.95
CA TYR A 10 12.09 -2.33 1.10
C TYR A 10 11.84 -0.90 0.64
N THR A 11 12.82 -0.03 0.80
CA THR A 11 12.73 1.39 0.45
C THR A 11 13.85 1.74 -0.52
N ASP A 12 13.50 2.19 -1.71
CA ASP A 12 14.41 2.87 -2.61
C ASP A 12 14.30 4.37 -2.34
N GLU A 13 15.17 4.88 -1.46
CA GLU A 13 15.18 6.30 -1.09
C GLU A 13 15.61 7.19 -2.26
N ALA A 14 16.46 6.68 -3.16
CA ALA A 14 16.99 7.46 -4.28
C ALA A 14 15.86 7.81 -5.25
N HIS A 15 15.07 6.82 -5.66
CA HIS A 15 13.96 6.99 -6.60
C HIS A 15 12.62 7.25 -5.91
N GLY A 16 12.54 7.10 -4.59
CA GLY A 16 11.33 7.36 -3.82
C GLY A 16 10.23 6.37 -4.16
N THR A 17 10.52 5.08 -4.10
CA THR A 17 9.53 4.00 -4.26
C THR A 17 9.88 2.84 -3.31
N GLY A 18 9.02 1.82 -3.21
CA GLY A 18 9.31 0.69 -2.34
C GLY A 18 8.17 -0.31 -2.18
N VAL A 19 8.36 -1.24 -1.24
CA VAL A 19 7.46 -2.36 -0.96
C VAL A 19 7.22 -2.46 0.54
N THR A 20 5.98 -2.71 0.92
CA THR A 20 5.59 -3.16 2.26
C THR A 20 4.98 -4.55 2.15
N ALA A 21 5.61 -5.54 2.78
CA ALA A 21 5.12 -6.91 2.84
C ALA A 21 4.50 -7.19 4.22
N ILE A 22 3.23 -7.59 4.25
CA ILE A 22 2.49 -7.97 5.46
C ILE A 22 2.27 -9.48 5.38
N ILE A 23 2.94 -10.25 6.23
CA ILE A 23 3.03 -11.70 6.10
C ILE A 23 2.38 -12.38 7.31
N CYS A 24 1.61 -13.43 7.04
CA CYS A 24 1.12 -14.38 8.03
C CYS A 24 1.52 -15.81 7.63
N ASP A 25 2.53 -16.37 8.31
CA ASP A 25 3.13 -17.65 7.91
C ASP A 25 2.13 -18.82 7.96
N LYS A 26 1.15 -18.76 8.88
CA LYS A 26 0.07 -19.76 9.00
C LYS A 26 -1.15 -19.48 8.10
N GLY A 27 -1.10 -18.38 7.35
CA GLY A 27 -2.17 -17.87 6.53
C GLY A 27 -3.30 -17.20 7.34
N ALA A 28 -3.89 -16.16 6.76
CA ALA A 28 -5.02 -15.43 7.31
C ALA A 28 -6.18 -15.41 6.30
N THR A 29 -7.42 -15.48 6.79
CA THR A 29 -8.60 -15.27 5.94
C THR A 29 -8.58 -13.86 5.38
N GLY A 30 -8.69 -13.74 4.06
CA GLY A 30 -8.62 -12.47 3.34
C GLY A 30 -9.95 -12.07 2.72
N GLY A 31 -10.08 -10.78 2.41
CA GLY A 31 -11.17 -10.20 1.62
C GLY A 31 -10.65 -8.95 0.91
N VAL A 32 -11.39 -8.45 -0.09
CA VAL A 32 -10.97 -7.27 -0.85
C VAL A 32 -12.15 -6.37 -1.21
N SER A 33 -11.90 -5.06 -1.25
CA SER A 33 -12.82 -4.07 -1.78
C SER A 33 -12.03 -3.09 -2.66
N VAL A 34 -12.21 -3.18 -3.98
CA VAL A 34 -11.59 -2.27 -4.95
C VAL A 34 -12.62 -1.23 -5.39
N ARG A 35 -12.31 0.05 -5.25
CA ARG A 35 -13.23 1.17 -5.52
C ARG A 35 -12.69 2.23 -6.46
N GLY A 36 -11.37 2.39 -6.55
CA GLY A 36 -10.74 3.33 -7.46
C GLY A 36 -10.93 2.94 -8.92
N CYS A 37 -10.85 3.91 -9.82
CA CYS A 37 -11.11 3.72 -11.26
C CYS A 37 -9.91 3.12 -12.04
N ALA A 38 -8.71 3.13 -11.45
CA ALA A 38 -7.49 2.63 -12.08
C ALA A 38 -6.70 1.72 -11.11
N PRO A 39 -7.26 0.56 -10.70
CA PRO A 39 -6.59 -0.32 -9.77
C PRO A 39 -5.42 -1.07 -10.43
N ALA A 40 -4.27 -1.06 -9.77
CA ALA A 40 -3.19 -2.02 -10.02
C ALA A 40 -3.24 -3.06 -8.90
N THR A 41 -3.76 -4.27 -9.21
CA THR A 41 -3.99 -5.33 -8.22
C THR A 41 -3.52 -6.69 -8.72
N ARG A 42 -3.12 -7.56 -7.78
CA ARG A 42 -2.72 -8.94 -8.04
C ARG A 42 -3.52 -9.91 -7.16
N GLU A 43 -3.99 -11.00 -7.77
CA GLU A 43 -4.61 -12.17 -7.11
C GLU A 43 -5.88 -11.84 -6.28
N THR A 44 -6.54 -10.71 -6.58
CA THR A 44 -7.75 -10.28 -5.85
C THR A 44 -8.97 -11.16 -6.13
N ASP A 45 -9.06 -11.80 -7.29
CA ASP A 45 -10.12 -12.76 -7.62
C ASP A 45 -10.18 -13.95 -6.63
N LEU A 46 -9.05 -14.35 -6.06
CA LEU A 46 -8.98 -15.42 -5.06
C LEU A 46 -9.63 -15.04 -3.72
N LEU A 47 -9.84 -13.74 -3.47
CA LEU A 47 -10.44 -13.22 -2.24
C LEU A 47 -11.97 -13.19 -2.28
N ASP A 48 -12.58 -13.59 -3.40
CA ASP A 48 -14.03 -13.83 -3.45
C ASP A 48 -14.37 -15.05 -2.55
N PRO A 49 -15.34 -14.92 -1.62
CA PRO A 49 -15.71 -16.00 -0.69
C PRO A 49 -16.23 -17.27 -1.38
N LYS A 50 -16.49 -17.24 -2.69
CA LYS A 50 -16.88 -18.41 -3.49
C LYS A 50 -15.69 -19.22 -4.02
N LYS A 51 -14.44 -18.77 -3.80
CA LYS A 51 -13.23 -19.47 -4.27
C LYS A 51 -12.72 -20.47 -3.23
N SER A 52 -11.88 -21.39 -3.68
CA SER A 52 -11.36 -22.49 -2.86
C SER A 52 -10.20 -22.10 -1.93
N VAL A 53 -9.56 -20.95 -2.16
CA VAL A 53 -8.42 -20.50 -1.35
C VAL A 53 -8.95 -19.69 -0.18
N GLU A 54 -8.93 -20.27 1.01
CA GLU A 54 -9.50 -19.65 2.22
C GLU A 54 -8.54 -18.71 2.95
N LYS A 55 -7.23 -18.83 2.67
CA LYS A 55 -6.17 -18.13 3.39
C LYS A 55 -5.12 -17.54 2.45
N VAL A 56 -4.73 -16.30 2.73
CA VAL A 56 -3.58 -15.63 2.14
C VAL A 56 -2.38 -15.71 3.07
N ASN A 57 -1.19 -15.87 2.50
CA ASN A 57 0.06 -15.87 3.25
C ASN A 57 0.68 -14.48 3.36
N ALA A 58 0.44 -13.62 2.37
CA ALA A 58 0.89 -12.23 2.44
C ALA A 58 0.01 -11.27 1.64
N VAL A 59 0.01 -10.01 2.09
CA VAL A 59 -0.46 -8.84 1.35
C VAL A 59 0.76 -7.98 1.03
N VAL A 60 0.88 -7.57 -0.23
CA VAL A 60 1.97 -6.73 -0.72
C VAL A 60 1.41 -5.39 -1.17
N LEU A 61 1.88 -4.33 -0.53
CA LEU A 61 1.66 -2.96 -0.97
C LEU A 61 2.95 -2.50 -1.64
N SER A 62 2.86 -1.84 -2.79
CA SER A 62 4.05 -1.31 -3.49
C SER A 62 3.80 0.05 -4.13
N GLY A 63 4.90 0.74 -4.46
CA GLY A 63 4.92 1.76 -5.49
C GLY A 63 5.06 1.16 -6.90
N GLY A 64 5.36 1.97 -7.89
CA GLY A 64 5.68 1.53 -9.26
C GLY A 64 4.47 1.24 -10.15
N SER A 65 3.25 1.57 -9.72
CA SER A 65 2.01 1.29 -10.47
C SER A 65 1.93 -0.21 -10.87
N ALA A 66 1.42 -0.51 -12.06
CA ALA A 66 1.32 -1.89 -12.55
C ALA A 66 2.67 -2.62 -12.61
N PHE A 67 3.81 -1.93 -12.79
CA PHE A 67 5.13 -2.56 -12.76
C PHE A 67 5.43 -3.15 -11.38
N GLY A 68 5.16 -2.39 -10.32
CA GLY A 68 5.42 -2.82 -8.94
C GLY A 68 4.60 -4.00 -8.44
N LEU A 69 3.66 -4.53 -9.24
CA LEU A 69 2.98 -5.80 -8.94
C LEU A 69 3.93 -7.01 -9.00
N GLU A 70 5.06 -6.89 -9.68
CA GLU A 70 6.06 -7.96 -9.74
C GLU A 70 6.74 -8.23 -8.40
N ALA A 71 6.80 -7.24 -7.49
CA ALA A 71 7.33 -7.40 -6.15
C ALA A 71 6.64 -8.53 -5.36
N ALA A 72 5.36 -8.78 -5.62
CA ALA A 72 4.63 -9.90 -5.01
C ALA A 72 5.25 -11.27 -5.37
N SER A 73 5.87 -11.40 -6.55
CA SER A 73 6.59 -12.62 -6.94
C SER A 73 7.85 -12.83 -6.08
N GLY A 74 8.52 -11.75 -5.67
CA GLY A 74 9.65 -11.81 -4.75
C GLY A 74 9.26 -12.28 -3.35
N VAL A 75 8.17 -11.73 -2.84
CA VAL A 75 7.57 -12.17 -1.56
C VAL A 75 7.16 -13.64 -1.65
N MET A 76 6.49 -14.05 -2.73
CA MET A 76 6.12 -15.44 -2.96
C MET A 76 7.34 -16.36 -2.95
N ARG A 77 8.44 -15.97 -3.62
CA ARG A 77 9.68 -16.74 -3.61
C ARG A 77 10.24 -16.93 -2.21
N LYS A 78 10.33 -15.84 -1.42
CA LYS A 78 10.83 -15.89 -0.05
C LYS A 78 10.00 -16.84 0.84
N LEU A 79 8.66 -16.74 0.75
CA LEU A 79 7.75 -17.61 1.49
C LEU A 79 7.88 -19.08 1.08
N TYR A 80 8.05 -19.35 -0.22
CA TYR A 80 8.25 -20.71 -0.71
C TYR A 80 9.53 -21.34 -0.13
N GLU A 81 10.63 -20.58 -0.09
CA GLU A 81 11.90 -21.01 0.51
C GLU A 81 11.79 -21.30 2.02
N GLU A 82 10.90 -20.58 2.71
CA GLU A 82 10.57 -20.80 4.13
C GLU A 82 9.55 -21.94 4.34
N GLY A 83 9.08 -22.58 3.26
CA GLY A 83 8.08 -23.64 3.32
C GLY A 83 6.69 -23.15 3.76
N VAL A 84 6.39 -21.87 3.57
CA VAL A 84 5.09 -21.24 3.81
C VAL A 84 4.24 -21.34 2.54
N GLY A 85 2.95 -21.67 2.67
CA GLY A 85 2.04 -21.66 1.53
C GLY A 85 0.84 -22.60 1.66
N TYR A 86 -0.09 -22.45 0.72
CA TYR A 86 -1.22 -23.35 0.53
C TYR A 86 -0.73 -24.72 0.04
N ASN A 87 -1.25 -25.81 0.62
CA ASN A 87 -0.90 -27.16 0.17
C ASN A 87 -1.66 -27.50 -1.12
N ALA A 88 -1.00 -27.35 -2.27
CA ALA A 88 -1.56 -27.65 -3.59
C ALA A 88 -1.28 -29.10 -4.04
N GLY A 89 -1.06 -30.01 -3.08
CA GLY A 89 -0.77 -31.42 -3.33
C GLY A 89 0.72 -31.71 -3.10
N LYS A 90 1.50 -31.81 -4.17
CA LYS A 90 2.94 -32.14 -4.07
C LYS A 90 3.79 -30.95 -3.57
N TYR A 91 3.31 -29.73 -3.79
CA TYR A 91 4.04 -28.50 -3.50
C TYR A 91 3.21 -27.56 -2.64
N LYS A 92 3.89 -26.75 -1.84
CA LYS A 92 3.28 -25.58 -1.19
C LYS A 92 3.35 -24.40 -2.15
N VAL A 93 2.23 -23.70 -2.31
CA VAL A 93 2.10 -22.52 -3.16
C VAL A 93 1.72 -21.34 -2.26
N PRO A 94 2.63 -20.40 -1.98
CA PRO A 94 2.30 -19.20 -1.24
C PRO A 94 1.25 -18.38 -1.97
N ILE A 95 0.20 -17.95 -1.25
CA ILE A 95 -0.84 -17.08 -1.78
C ILE A 95 -0.49 -15.65 -1.39
N VAL A 96 -0.08 -14.85 -2.38
CA VAL A 96 0.39 -13.47 -2.19
C VAL A 96 -0.46 -12.53 -3.02
N VAL A 97 -1.32 -11.77 -2.34
CA VAL A 97 -2.16 -10.74 -2.95
C VAL A 97 -1.47 -9.40 -2.85
N GLY A 98 -1.85 -8.44 -3.69
CA GLY A 98 -1.24 -7.12 -3.59
C GLY A 98 -1.92 -6.02 -4.38
N ALA A 99 -1.50 -4.80 -4.10
CA ALA A 99 -1.92 -3.60 -4.79
C ALA A 99 -0.76 -2.60 -4.87
N SER A 100 -0.77 -1.73 -5.87
CA SER A 100 0.28 -0.75 -6.08
C SER A 100 -0.24 0.68 -6.28
N ILE A 101 0.49 1.66 -5.75
CA ILE A 101 0.27 3.08 -6.00
C ILE A 101 1.05 3.56 -7.22
N TYR A 102 0.57 4.64 -7.84
CA TYR A 102 1.33 5.37 -8.85
C TYR A 102 2.24 6.41 -8.17
N ASP A 103 3.54 6.16 -8.13
CA ASP A 103 4.59 7.08 -7.64
C ASP A 103 5.71 7.31 -8.67
N LEU A 104 5.50 6.89 -9.93
CA LEU A 104 6.48 6.94 -11.03
C LEU A 104 6.94 8.36 -11.41
N GLU A 105 6.20 9.38 -10.97
CA GLU A 105 6.49 10.81 -11.22
C GLU A 105 6.93 11.55 -9.93
N TYR A 106 7.15 10.86 -8.81
CA TYR A 106 7.57 11.53 -7.56
C TYR A 106 9.04 11.98 -7.62
N LYS A 107 9.91 11.16 -8.19
CA LYS A 107 11.31 11.47 -8.53
C LYS A 107 11.62 10.89 -9.91
N ASP A 108 12.83 10.37 -10.09
CA ASP A 108 13.24 9.67 -11.31
C ASP A 108 12.51 8.33 -11.46
N PHE A 109 12.22 7.96 -12.71
CA PHE A 109 11.49 6.75 -13.05
C PHE A 109 12.20 5.50 -12.53
N ALA A 110 11.57 4.81 -11.59
CA ALA A 110 11.92 3.47 -11.11
C ALA A 110 10.67 2.77 -10.57
N PHE A 111 10.77 1.47 -10.33
CA PHE A 111 9.70 0.71 -9.70
C PHE A 111 10.27 -0.46 -8.89
N PRO A 112 9.56 -0.94 -7.86
CA PRO A 112 10.01 -2.08 -7.09
C PRO A 112 9.86 -3.38 -7.87
N ASP A 113 10.97 -4.07 -8.09
CA ASP A 113 11.04 -5.31 -8.84
C ASP A 113 10.85 -6.57 -7.95
N VAL A 114 11.04 -7.75 -8.53
CA VAL A 114 11.05 -9.02 -7.79
C VAL A 114 12.04 -9.01 -6.62
N GLU A 115 13.22 -8.43 -6.77
CA GLU A 115 14.25 -8.41 -5.74
C GLU A 115 13.85 -7.49 -4.57
N ALA A 116 13.26 -6.32 -4.88
CA ALA A 116 12.69 -5.43 -3.88
C ALA A 116 11.62 -6.14 -3.02
N GLY A 117 10.74 -6.92 -3.66
CA GLY A 117 9.75 -7.74 -2.97
C GLY A 117 10.36 -8.82 -2.09
N TYR A 118 11.39 -9.51 -2.58
CA TYR A 118 12.12 -10.52 -1.80
C TYR A 118 12.75 -9.89 -0.55
N LYS A 119 13.46 -8.76 -0.70
CA LYS A 119 14.08 -8.02 0.40
C LYS A 119 13.07 -7.52 1.43
N ALA A 120 11.90 -7.05 0.99
CA ALA A 120 10.82 -6.66 1.90
C ALA A 120 10.34 -7.85 2.75
N ALA A 121 10.18 -9.03 2.15
CA ALA A 121 9.81 -10.24 2.88
C ALA A 121 10.91 -10.77 3.81
N GLU A 122 12.17 -10.63 3.41
CA GLU A 122 13.33 -10.97 4.25
C GLU A 122 13.46 -10.04 5.46
N ALA A 123 13.21 -8.75 5.27
CA ALA A 123 13.23 -7.75 6.34
C ALA A 123 12.00 -7.82 7.27
N ALA A 124 11.04 -8.72 7.02
CA ALA A 124 9.79 -8.74 7.76
C ALA A 124 9.95 -9.36 9.16
N ILE A 125 9.63 -8.55 10.18
CA ILE A 125 9.71 -8.93 11.60
C ILE A 125 8.36 -8.72 12.31
N GLY A 126 8.15 -9.40 13.43
CA GLY A 126 6.97 -9.20 14.28
C GLY A 126 6.92 -7.79 14.88
N ASP A 127 5.71 -7.33 15.20
CA ASP A 127 5.43 -6.03 15.84
C ASP A 127 6.03 -4.79 15.14
N ASN A 128 6.33 -4.89 13.85
CA ASN A 128 6.84 -3.76 13.07
C ASN A 128 5.69 -2.84 12.60
N PHE A 129 5.26 -1.95 13.49
CA PHE A 129 4.23 -0.93 13.22
C PHE A 129 4.83 0.46 12.97
N ALA A 130 6.06 0.53 12.46
CA ALA A 130 6.72 1.80 12.18
C ALA A 130 6.02 2.57 11.05
N CYS A 131 5.76 3.86 11.28
CA CYS A 131 5.21 4.78 10.30
C CYS A 131 6.34 5.63 9.68
N GLY A 132 6.12 6.14 8.47
CA GLY A 132 7.08 7.05 7.83
C GLY A 132 7.10 6.96 6.31
N ALA A 133 8.03 7.68 5.67
CA ALA A 133 8.28 7.60 4.23
C ALA A 133 9.09 6.34 3.88
N THR A 134 8.54 5.17 4.20
CA THR A 134 9.19 3.86 4.05
C THR A 134 8.31 2.89 3.27
N GLY A 135 8.92 1.86 2.70
CA GLY A 135 8.25 0.82 1.95
C GLY A 135 7.44 1.39 0.79
N ALA A 136 6.22 0.88 0.64
CA ALA A 136 5.28 1.32 -0.39
C ALA A 136 4.93 2.83 -0.34
N ALA A 137 5.16 3.48 0.80
CA ALA A 137 4.87 4.91 0.96
C ALA A 137 6.07 5.82 0.68
N ALA A 138 7.21 5.29 0.27
CA ALA A 138 8.39 6.09 -0.07
C ALA A 138 8.07 7.17 -1.10
N GLY A 139 7.25 6.86 -2.11
CA GLY A 139 6.80 7.79 -3.16
C GLY A 139 5.40 8.36 -3.00
N ALA A 140 4.70 7.99 -1.93
CA ALA A 140 3.31 8.39 -1.74
C ALA A 140 3.18 9.92 -1.55
N THR A 141 2.20 10.48 -2.24
CA THR A 141 1.90 11.92 -2.24
C THR A 141 0.38 12.16 -2.32
N VAL A 142 -0.08 13.34 -1.90
CA VAL A 142 -1.50 13.77 -1.93
C VAL A 142 -1.66 15.14 -2.58
N SER A 143 -2.90 15.61 -2.75
CA SER A 143 -3.22 16.97 -3.22
C SER A 143 -2.74 17.27 -4.63
N LYS A 144 -3.06 16.35 -5.55
CA LYS A 144 -2.51 16.30 -6.92
C LYS A 144 -3.40 16.94 -7.97
N LEU A 145 -4.51 17.56 -7.59
CA LEU A 145 -5.46 18.14 -8.56
C LEU A 145 -4.81 19.24 -9.42
N LEU A 146 -3.83 19.95 -8.87
CA LEU A 146 -3.06 20.98 -9.56
C LEU A 146 -1.80 20.44 -10.26
N GLY A 147 -1.60 19.11 -10.24
CA GLY A 147 -0.41 18.44 -10.78
C GLY A 147 0.59 18.02 -9.70
N GLN A 148 1.58 17.23 -10.12
CA GLN A 148 2.55 16.60 -9.22
C GLN A 148 3.49 17.62 -8.55
N ASP A 149 3.75 18.77 -9.20
CA ASP A 149 4.59 19.85 -8.67
C ASP A 149 4.02 20.48 -7.39
N PHE A 150 2.70 20.36 -7.17
CA PHE A 150 2.01 20.87 -5.97
C PHE A 150 1.67 19.75 -4.98
N ALA A 151 2.01 18.51 -5.32
CA ALA A 151 1.69 17.36 -4.49
C ALA A 151 2.48 17.41 -3.18
N VAL A 152 1.84 16.96 -2.11
CA VAL A 152 2.45 16.96 -0.77
C VAL A 152 2.82 15.55 -0.37
N LYS A 153 4.02 15.39 0.19
CA LYS A 153 4.48 14.11 0.69
C LYS A 153 3.57 13.55 1.78
N THR A 154 3.28 12.26 1.70
CA THR A 154 2.64 11.48 2.76
C THR A 154 3.52 10.34 3.24
N SER A 155 3.03 9.57 4.19
CA SER A 155 3.73 8.45 4.81
C SER A 155 2.88 7.19 4.82
N LEU A 156 3.54 6.07 5.15
CA LEU A 156 2.89 4.87 5.61
C LEU A 156 2.26 5.20 6.96
N GLY A 157 0.94 5.05 7.04
CA GLY A 157 0.19 5.16 8.29
C GLY A 157 -0.10 3.77 8.84
N ILE A 158 0.23 3.53 10.11
CA ILE A 158 -0.11 2.32 10.82
C ILE A 158 -0.74 2.70 12.16
N ALA A 159 -1.92 2.15 12.45
CA ALA A 159 -2.59 2.33 13.73
C ALA A 159 -3.02 0.97 14.27
N THR A 160 -2.86 0.78 15.57
CA THR A 160 -3.31 -0.43 16.27
C THR A 160 -4.35 -0.08 17.32
N TYR A 161 -5.27 -1.00 17.57
CA TYR A 161 -6.30 -0.87 18.59
C TYR A 161 -6.61 -2.23 19.20
N SER A 162 -6.88 -2.25 20.51
CA SER A 162 -7.24 -3.47 21.23
C SER A 162 -8.49 -3.23 22.06
N LEU A 163 -9.46 -4.14 21.95
CA LEU A 163 -10.71 -4.10 22.69
C LEU A 163 -11.22 -5.51 22.94
N ASN A 164 -11.51 -5.86 24.20
CA ASN A 164 -12.09 -7.14 24.60
C ASN A 164 -11.35 -8.38 24.06
N GLY A 165 -10.01 -8.32 24.00
CA GLY A 165 -9.17 -9.40 23.47
C GLY A 165 -9.11 -9.50 21.94
N ILE A 166 -9.75 -8.57 21.22
CA ILE A 166 -9.61 -8.40 19.78
C ILE A 166 -8.55 -7.34 19.53
N GLU A 167 -7.62 -7.64 18.62
CA GLU A 167 -6.59 -6.71 18.19
C GLU A 167 -6.76 -6.41 16.71
N ILE A 168 -6.64 -5.13 16.36
CA ILE A 168 -6.82 -4.60 15.01
C ILE A 168 -5.59 -3.79 14.67
N ALA A 169 -5.07 -3.96 13.45
CA ALA A 169 -4.10 -3.07 12.84
C ALA A 169 -4.68 -2.57 11.52
N ALA A 170 -4.56 -1.27 11.27
CA ALA A 170 -4.86 -0.64 10.00
C ALA A 170 -3.56 -0.09 9.43
N ILE A 171 -3.24 -0.45 8.18
CA ILE A 171 -2.06 0.01 7.46
C ILE A 171 -2.57 0.75 6.22
N SER A 172 -1.98 1.89 5.86
CA SER A 172 -2.42 2.66 4.70
C SER A 172 -1.27 3.38 4.02
N VAL A 173 -1.24 3.29 2.69
CA VAL A 173 -0.38 4.06 1.81
C VAL A 173 -1.25 5.09 1.09
N VAL A 174 -1.19 6.33 1.57
CA VAL A 174 -2.08 7.40 1.12
C VAL A 174 -1.48 8.13 -0.07
N ASN A 175 -1.90 7.76 -1.28
CA ASN A 175 -1.43 8.35 -2.54
C ASN A 175 -2.54 9.13 -3.27
N ALA A 176 -3.42 9.77 -2.49
CA ALA A 176 -4.70 10.27 -2.98
C ALA A 176 -4.58 11.44 -3.97
N LEU A 177 -5.61 11.63 -4.78
CA LEU A 177 -5.77 12.85 -5.60
C LEU A 177 -6.13 14.05 -4.72
N GLY A 178 -6.99 13.85 -3.72
CA GLY A 178 -7.44 14.89 -2.79
C GLY A 178 -6.51 15.10 -1.60
N ASP A 179 -6.98 15.91 -0.66
CA ASP A 179 -6.29 16.23 0.60
C ASP A 179 -6.56 15.15 1.68
N VAL A 180 -5.73 15.14 2.72
CA VAL A 180 -5.99 14.37 3.95
C VAL A 180 -6.70 15.27 4.95
N ILE A 181 -7.87 14.82 5.42
CA ILE A 181 -8.73 15.55 6.35
C ILE A 181 -8.64 14.91 7.75
N GLY A 182 -8.45 15.75 8.77
CA GLY A 182 -8.46 15.37 10.18
C GLY A 182 -9.86 15.14 10.72
N ALA A 183 -9.95 14.61 11.94
CA ALA A 183 -11.23 14.31 12.59
C ALA A 183 -12.07 15.55 12.88
N ASP A 184 -11.45 16.73 12.98
CA ASP A 184 -12.10 18.03 13.14
C ASP A 184 -12.62 18.62 11.82
N GLY A 185 -12.40 17.93 10.69
CA GLY A 185 -12.75 18.39 9.35
C GLY A 185 -11.71 19.32 8.72
N GLY A 186 -10.60 19.62 9.41
CA GLY A 186 -9.51 20.43 8.87
C GLY A 186 -8.60 19.63 7.95
N ILE A 187 -7.97 20.31 6.98
CA ILE A 187 -6.91 19.69 6.16
C ILE A 187 -5.67 19.51 7.03
N ILE A 188 -5.10 18.29 7.07
CA ILE A 188 -3.89 17.97 7.82
C ILE A 188 -2.70 17.63 6.92
N ALA A 189 -2.94 17.21 5.68
CA ALA A 189 -1.94 17.15 4.63
C ALA A 189 -2.59 17.62 3.32
N GLY A 190 -2.04 18.69 2.76
CA GLY A 190 -2.66 19.47 1.70
C GLY A 190 -1.67 20.41 1.04
N ALA A 191 -1.84 20.69 -0.25
CA ALA A 191 -1.07 21.74 -0.92
C ALA A 191 -1.30 23.09 -0.22
N LYS A 192 -0.27 23.93 -0.15
CA LYS A 192 -0.35 25.25 0.51
C LYS A 192 -0.16 26.38 -0.49
N ALA A 193 -0.92 27.45 -0.30
CA ALA A 193 -0.74 28.70 -1.00
C ALA A 193 0.49 29.45 -0.45
N PRO A 194 0.99 30.50 -1.15
CA PRO A 194 2.15 31.26 -0.69
C PRO A 194 2.00 31.90 0.70
N ASP A 195 0.75 32.16 1.14
CA ASP A 195 0.43 32.68 2.46
C ASP A 195 0.41 31.59 3.56
N GLY A 196 0.66 30.34 3.21
CA GLY A 196 0.69 29.19 4.09
C GLY A 196 -0.68 28.55 4.36
N SER A 197 -1.77 29.11 3.83
CA SER A 197 -3.11 28.50 3.92
C SER A 197 -3.21 27.26 3.02
N PHE A 198 -4.11 26.33 3.37
CA PHE A 198 -4.35 25.16 2.53
C PHE A 198 -5.15 25.53 1.29
N VAL A 199 -4.74 24.96 0.16
CA VAL A 199 -5.46 24.97 -1.10
C VAL A 199 -6.42 23.79 -1.10
N ASP A 200 -7.67 24.06 -0.74
CA ASP A 200 -8.72 23.06 -0.56
C ASP A 200 -9.13 22.41 -1.90
N MET A 201 -8.67 21.16 -2.11
CA MET A 201 -8.89 20.44 -3.36
C MET A 201 -10.36 20.09 -3.57
N GLN A 202 -11.13 19.89 -2.49
CA GLN A 202 -12.56 19.65 -2.59
C GLN A 202 -13.29 20.88 -3.15
N LYS A 203 -12.93 22.08 -2.68
CA LYS A 203 -13.49 23.33 -3.21
C LYS A 203 -13.10 23.57 -4.66
N ILE A 204 -11.83 23.33 -5.03
CA ILE A 204 -11.39 23.47 -6.43
C ILE A 204 -12.18 22.55 -7.35
N MET A 205 -12.30 21.28 -6.97
CA MET A 205 -13.05 20.29 -7.75
C MET A 205 -14.52 20.67 -7.87
N SER A 206 -15.15 21.11 -6.77
CA SER A 206 -16.57 21.49 -6.74
C SER A 206 -16.86 22.79 -7.52
N ALA A 207 -15.88 23.67 -7.67
CA ALA A 207 -16.00 24.86 -8.49
C ALA A 207 -15.96 24.58 -10.00
N GLY A 208 -15.63 23.34 -10.42
CA GLY A 208 -15.66 22.91 -11.82
C GLY A 208 -14.52 23.47 -12.67
N GLY A 209 -13.49 24.06 -12.06
CA GLY A 209 -12.37 24.68 -12.76
C GLY A 209 -11.29 23.69 -13.24
N VAL A 210 -11.34 22.43 -12.81
CA VAL A 210 -10.36 21.39 -13.14
C VAL A 210 -11.08 20.08 -13.40
N GLU A 211 -10.82 19.44 -14.54
CA GLU A 211 -11.25 18.06 -14.78
C GLU A 211 -10.32 17.09 -14.02
N PRO A 212 -10.86 16.27 -13.10
CA PRO A 212 -10.04 15.31 -12.38
C PRO A 212 -9.62 14.17 -13.31
N LYS A 213 -8.32 13.87 -13.34
CA LYS A 213 -7.84 12.60 -13.92
C LYS A 213 -8.25 11.45 -12.99
N ALA A 214 -8.57 10.29 -13.56
CA ALA A 214 -8.93 9.07 -12.83
C ALA A 214 -7.72 8.41 -12.13
N THR A 215 -6.94 9.17 -11.37
CA THR A 215 -5.62 8.79 -10.82
C THR A 215 -5.62 8.71 -9.28
N ASN A 216 -6.78 8.72 -8.64
CA ASN A 216 -6.88 8.60 -7.18
C ASN A 216 -6.60 7.17 -6.71
N THR A 217 -5.54 6.99 -5.93
CA THR A 217 -5.18 5.68 -5.35
C THR A 217 -4.86 5.81 -3.86
N THR A 218 -5.45 4.94 -3.05
CA THR A 218 -5.01 4.65 -1.68
C THR A 218 -5.14 3.14 -1.50
N ILE A 219 -4.11 2.51 -0.97
CA ILE A 219 -4.09 1.08 -0.72
C ILE A 219 -3.88 0.85 0.78
N SER A 220 -4.65 -0.07 1.34
CA SER A 220 -4.74 -0.33 2.78
C SER A 220 -4.96 -1.81 3.04
#